data_AF-A0A7R8WDU9-F1
#
_entry.id   AF-A0A7R8WDU9-F1
#
_cell.length_a   1.000
_cell.length_b   1.000
_cell.length_c   1.000
_cell.angle_alpha   90.00
_cell.angle_beta   90.00
_cell.angle_gamma   90.00
#
_symmetry.space_group_name_H-M   'P 1'
#
loop_
_entity.id
_entity.type
_entity.pdbx_description
1 polymer ?
#
loop_
_entity_poly.entity_id
_entity_poly.type
_entity_poly.pdbx_seq_one_letter_code
_entity_poly.pdbx_strand_id
1 'polypeptide(L)'
;MQSTDKEEVEGEETEDSRPPRIIANTPLEVQRLKVEKLMMNPAKPVYIPAPRKDKAKKLPEPPEFVRNVMGSSAGAGSGEFHIYRHIRRREYARVKLMEEEAEKETAEEEFRRKIEERDRALEEKAAKKREKRKKKKELLKKAKRKKKGGGGQESDTRELRKGEVAVAFVVAHQRYGLHQDRAAQRRLL
;
A
#
# COMPACT_ATOMS: atom_id res chain seq x y z
N MET A 1 38.49 34.18 -53.14
CA MET A 1 38.95 33.37 -51.98
C MET A 1 39.02 34.30 -50.78
N GLN A 2 38.69 33.78 -49.59
CA GLN A 2 38.81 34.39 -48.25
C GLN A 2 37.74 35.45 -47.91
N SER A 3 37.14 35.52 -46.73
CA SER A 3 36.77 34.59 -45.64
C SER A 3 36.11 35.53 -44.62
N THR A 4 34.83 35.34 -44.31
CA THR A 4 34.18 36.10 -43.23
C THR A 4 34.44 35.38 -41.93
N ASP A 5 35.36 35.93 -41.13
CA ASP A 5 35.68 35.42 -39.80
C ASP A 5 34.53 35.73 -38.85
N LYS A 6 33.97 34.65 -38.31
CA LYS A 6 32.88 34.60 -37.35
C LYS A 6 33.54 34.54 -35.98
N GLU A 7 33.59 35.67 -35.28
CA GLU A 7 34.06 35.71 -33.89
C GLU A 7 33.04 35.00 -32.99
N GLU A 8 33.35 33.76 -32.62
CA GLU A 8 32.68 33.03 -31.55
C GLU A 8 33.36 33.41 -30.23
N VAL A 9 32.60 34.06 -29.34
CA VAL A 9 33.03 34.31 -27.97
C VAL A 9 32.89 32.99 -27.20
N GLU A 10 33.94 32.20 -27.19
CA GLU A 10 34.08 31.05 -26.29
C GLU A 10 34.33 31.56 -24.88
N GLY A 11 33.30 31.50 -24.03
CA GLY A 11 33.48 31.68 -22.59
C GLY A 11 34.15 30.45 -22.00
N GLU A 12 35.44 30.56 -21.65
CA GLU A 12 36.15 29.57 -20.85
C GLU A 12 35.51 29.48 -19.45
N GLU A 13 34.72 28.44 -19.21
CA GLU A 13 34.25 28.11 -17.86
C GLU A 13 35.41 27.50 -17.05
N THR A 14 36.14 28.32 -16.30
CA THR A 14 37.16 27.87 -15.35
C THR A 14 36.54 26.96 -14.28
N GLU A 15 37.17 25.80 -13.98
CA GLU A 15 36.71 24.81 -13.00
C GLU A 15 36.45 25.38 -11.59
N ASP A 16 37.07 26.50 -11.24
CA ASP A 16 36.95 27.17 -9.93
C ASP A 16 35.61 27.91 -9.71
N SER A 17 34.76 28.02 -10.74
CA SER A 17 33.45 28.69 -10.64
C SER A 17 32.30 27.76 -10.19
N ARG A 18 32.58 26.45 -10.04
CA ARG A 18 31.55 25.48 -9.68
C ARG A 18 31.21 25.59 -8.18
N PRO A 19 29.93 25.76 -7.81
CA PRO A 19 29.56 25.85 -6.41
C PRO A 19 29.93 24.55 -5.66
N PRO A 20 30.36 24.64 -4.39
CA PRO A 20 30.77 23.48 -3.62
C PRO A 20 29.64 22.45 -3.53
N ARG A 21 29.97 21.16 -3.70
CA ARG A 21 29.00 20.07 -3.56
C ARG A 21 28.59 19.94 -2.08
N ILE A 22 27.41 20.44 -1.75
CA ILE A 22 26.81 20.27 -0.42
C ILE A 22 26.28 18.84 -0.32
N ILE A 23 26.94 18.02 0.51
CA ILE A 23 26.51 16.64 0.80
C ILE A 23 25.59 16.70 2.01
N ALA A 24 24.33 16.32 1.84
CA ALA A 24 23.39 16.23 2.94
C ALA A 24 23.65 14.95 3.75
N ASN A 25 23.94 15.11 5.05
CA ASN A 25 24.21 13.99 5.96
C ASN A 25 22.95 13.53 6.71
N THR A 26 21.92 14.40 6.80
CA THR A 26 20.66 14.10 7.48
C THR A 26 19.47 14.12 6.51
N PRO A 27 18.40 13.36 6.78
CA PRO A 27 17.18 13.41 5.97
C PRO A 27 16.52 14.80 5.96
N LEU A 28 16.66 15.56 7.04
CA LEU A 28 16.19 16.94 7.14
C LEU A 28 16.96 17.86 6.19
N GLU A 29 18.28 17.69 6.09
CA GLU A 29 19.12 18.45 5.18
C GLU A 29 18.80 18.13 3.70
N VAL A 30 18.50 16.87 3.37
CA VAL A 30 18.01 16.49 2.03
C VAL A 30 16.69 17.20 1.69
N GLN A 31 15.77 17.29 2.65
CA GLN A 31 14.50 18.00 2.47
C GLN A 31 14.72 19.51 2.33
N ARG A 32 15.58 20.09 3.17
CA ARG A 32 15.95 21.51 3.13
C ARG A 32 16.51 21.89 1.75
N LEU A 33 17.47 21.14 1.22
CA LEU A 33 18.03 21.40 -0.12
C LEU A 33 16.97 21.29 -1.24
N LYS A 34 16.03 20.35 -1.13
CA LYS A 34 14.92 20.23 -2.09
C LYS A 34 13.98 21.42 -2.01
N VAL A 35 13.66 21.90 -0.81
CA VAL A 35 12.83 23.09 -0.60
C VAL A 35 13.54 24.34 -1.12
N GLU A 36 14.81 24.54 -0.77
CA GLU A 36 15.63 25.64 -1.28
C GLU A 36 15.63 25.65 -2.82
N LYS A 37 15.84 24.49 -3.47
CA LYS A 37 15.78 24.35 -4.94
C LYS A 37 14.40 24.71 -5.53
N LEU A 38 13.31 24.35 -4.86
CA LEU A 38 11.94 24.70 -5.30
C LEU A 38 11.67 26.21 -5.12
N MET A 39 12.20 26.82 -4.06
CA MET A 39 12.02 28.23 -3.74
C MET A 39 12.90 29.17 -4.58
N MET A 40 13.95 28.67 -5.23
CA MET A 40 14.74 29.46 -6.19
C MET A 40 13.89 29.98 -7.37
N ASN A 41 12.81 29.26 -7.73
CA ASN A 41 11.91 29.64 -8.82
C ASN A 41 10.45 29.37 -8.45
N PRO A 42 9.82 30.24 -7.63
CA PRO A 42 8.47 30.00 -7.11
C PRO A 42 7.39 30.09 -8.19
N ALA A 43 7.65 30.77 -9.32
CA ALA A 43 6.72 30.88 -10.44
C ALA A 43 6.62 29.62 -11.30
N LYS A 44 7.57 28.67 -11.20
CA LYS A 44 7.57 27.44 -11.99
C LYS A 44 6.63 26.41 -11.35
N PRO A 45 5.62 25.89 -12.08
CA PRO A 45 4.74 24.86 -11.54
C PRO A 45 5.54 23.60 -11.22
N VAL A 46 5.32 23.03 -10.03
CA VAL A 46 5.98 21.82 -9.56
C VAL A 46 5.37 20.61 -10.27
N TYR A 47 6.21 19.78 -10.90
CA TYR A 47 5.78 18.51 -11.48
C TYR A 47 5.56 17.47 -10.37
N ILE A 48 4.30 17.22 -10.03
CA ILE A 48 3.92 16.07 -9.22
C ILE A 48 3.64 14.92 -10.18
N PRO A 49 4.42 13.83 -10.16
CA PRO A 49 4.15 12.70 -11.03
C PRO A 49 2.76 12.17 -10.69
N ALA A 50 1.92 12.02 -11.71
CA ALA A 50 0.67 11.29 -11.57
C ALA A 50 0.96 9.90 -10.97
N PRO A 51 0.01 9.31 -10.21
CA PRO A 51 0.17 7.93 -9.77
C PRO A 51 0.57 7.09 -10.97
N ARG A 52 1.62 6.28 -10.79
CA ARG A 52 2.07 5.39 -11.86
C ARG A 52 0.88 4.52 -12.19
N LYS A 53 0.23 4.79 -13.33
CA LYS A 53 -0.73 3.86 -13.90
C LYS A 53 0.00 2.53 -13.90
N ASP A 54 -0.61 1.48 -13.38
CA ASP A 54 -0.05 0.14 -13.41
C ASP A 54 0.15 -0.21 -14.87
N LYS A 55 1.32 0.16 -15.38
CA LYS A 55 1.86 -0.35 -16.62
C LYS A 55 2.22 -1.78 -16.25
N ALA A 56 1.20 -2.62 -16.07
CA ALA A 56 1.30 -4.03 -16.44
C ALA A 56 2.13 -4.02 -17.71
N LYS A 57 3.19 -4.84 -17.75
CA LYS A 57 4.23 -4.79 -18.77
C LYS A 57 3.63 -5.18 -20.13
N LYS A 58 2.72 -4.37 -20.67
CA LYS A 58 1.89 -4.70 -21.81
C LYS A 58 2.84 -4.87 -22.97
N LEU A 59 2.84 -6.08 -23.50
CA LEU A 59 3.58 -6.36 -24.70
C LEU A 59 2.94 -5.57 -25.84
N PRO A 60 3.76 -5.09 -26.79
CA PRO A 60 3.20 -4.45 -27.97
C PRO A 60 2.26 -5.43 -28.66
N GLU A 61 1.10 -4.92 -29.05
CA GLU A 61 0.12 -5.71 -29.79
C GLU A 61 0.74 -6.26 -31.08
N PRO A 62 0.40 -7.49 -31.48
CA PRO A 62 0.89 -8.04 -32.73
C PRO A 62 0.40 -7.16 -33.89
N PRO A 63 1.24 -6.88 -34.90
CA PRO A 63 0.82 -6.12 -36.07
C PRO A 63 -0.28 -6.89 -36.81
N GLU A 64 -1.31 -6.17 -37.26
CA GLU A 64 -2.46 -6.74 -37.98
C GLU A 64 -2.06 -7.38 -39.31
N PHE A 65 -1.15 -6.72 -40.05
CA PHE A 65 -0.67 -7.20 -41.35
C PHE A 65 0.85 -7.28 -41.39
N VAL A 66 1.36 -8.46 -41.75
CA VAL A 66 2.76 -8.64 -42.12
C VAL A 66 2.87 -8.46 -43.63
N ARG A 67 3.56 -7.42 -44.07
CA ARG A 67 3.68 -7.06 -45.49
C ARG A 67 4.73 -7.88 -46.25
N ASN A 68 5.71 -8.43 -45.52
CA ASN A 68 6.90 -9.05 -46.10
C ASN A 68 6.84 -10.59 -45.98
N VAL A 69 5.70 -11.19 -46.31
CA VAL A 69 5.53 -12.64 -46.27
C VAL A 69 6.02 -13.23 -47.58
N MET A 70 7.06 -14.06 -47.53
CA MET A 70 7.54 -14.83 -48.67
C MET A 70 6.62 -16.03 -48.93
N GLY A 71 6.52 -16.50 -50.17
CA GLY A 71 5.62 -17.60 -50.55
C GLY A 71 5.86 -18.89 -49.76
N SER A 72 4.81 -19.69 -49.56
CA SER A 72 4.84 -20.86 -48.68
C SER A 72 5.81 -21.98 -49.11
N SER A 73 6.18 -22.02 -50.39
CA SER A 73 7.15 -22.98 -50.96
C SER A 73 8.56 -22.42 -51.09
N ALA A 74 8.79 -21.16 -50.73
CA ALA A 74 10.11 -20.56 -50.79
C ALA A 74 11.01 -21.11 -49.67
N GLY A 75 12.29 -21.33 -49.98
CA GLY A 75 13.27 -21.85 -49.01
C GLY A 75 13.58 -20.88 -47.87
N ALA A 76 14.29 -21.34 -46.84
CA ALA A 76 14.68 -20.50 -45.72
C ALA A 76 15.65 -19.39 -46.15
N GLY A 77 15.25 -18.12 -45.98
CA GLY A 77 16.11 -16.97 -46.22
C GLY A 77 17.11 -16.72 -45.09
N SER A 78 18.13 -15.89 -45.35
CA SER A 78 19.16 -15.54 -44.35
C SER A 78 18.62 -14.79 -43.12
N GLY A 79 17.49 -14.09 -43.27
CA GLY A 79 16.83 -13.35 -42.18
C GLY A 79 15.85 -14.18 -41.34
N GLU A 80 15.49 -15.39 -41.77
CA GLU A 80 14.42 -16.19 -41.15
C GLU A 80 14.76 -16.56 -39.70
N PHE A 81 16.03 -16.85 -39.42
CA PHE A 81 16.51 -17.13 -38.07
C PHE A 81 16.25 -15.97 -37.10
N HIS A 82 16.52 -14.73 -37.53
CA HIS A 82 16.30 -13.56 -36.69
C HIS A 82 14.82 -13.29 -36.47
N ILE A 83 13.99 -13.49 -37.51
CA ILE A 83 12.53 -13.38 -37.41
C ILE A 83 12.00 -14.35 -36.35
N TYR A 84 12.34 -15.64 -36.44
CA TYR A 84 11.95 -16.65 -35.45
C TYR A 84 12.42 -16.27 -34.04
N ARG A 85 13.68 -15.84 -33.88
CA ARG A 85 14.22 -15.41 -32.58
C ARG A 85 13.41 -14.27 -31.97
N HIS A 86 13.01 -13.27 -32.77
CA HIS A 86 12.21 -12.14 -32.28
C HIS A 86 10.78 -12.56 -31.94
N ILE A 87 10.14 -13.38 -32.77
CA ILE A 87 8.80 -13.92 -32.52
C ILE A 87 8.79 -14.77 -31.25
N ARG A 88 9.75 -15.68 -31.09
CA ARG A 88 9.86 -16.55 -29.91
C ARG A 88 10.05 -15.77 -28.62
N ARG A 89 10.91 -14.73 -28.62
CA ARG A 89 11.09 -13.85 -27.45
C ARG A 89 9.82 -13.10 -27.09
N ARG A 90 9.09 -12.61 -28.10
CA ARG A 90 7.80 -11.92 -27.91
C ARG A 90 6.78 -12.89 -27.31
N GLU A 91 6.72 -14.11 -27.83
CA GLU A 91 5.79 -15.13 -27.36
C GLU A 91 6.09 -15.60 -25.94
N TYR A 92 7.36 -15.83 -25.60
CA TYR A 92 7.76 -16.18 -24.24
C TYR A 92 7.45 -15.08 -23.24
N ALA A 93 7.69 -13.82 -23.62
CA ALA A 93 7.29 -12.71 -22.77
C ALA A 93 5.75 -12.66 -22.59
N ARG A 94 4.99 -13.00 -23.64
CA ARG A 94 3.51 -13.03 -23.62
C ARG A 94 2.97 -14.10 -22.69
N VAL A 95 3.45 -15.33 -22.86
CA VAL A 95 3.07 -16.47 -22.02
C VAL A 95 3.43 -16.17 -20.56
N LYS A 96 4.66 -15.71 -20.30
CA LYS A 96 5.10 -15.36 -18.95
C LYS A 96 4.23 -14.28 -18.30
N LEU A 97 3.85 -13.25 -19.04
CA LEU A 97 2.98 -12.19 -18.52
C LEU A 97 1.59 -12.73 -18.18
N MET A 98 1.02 -13.59 -19.03
CA MET A 98 -0.27 -14.23 -18.78
C MET A 98 -0.24 -15.12 -17.53
N GLU A 99 0.84 -15.89 -17.34
CA GLU A 99 1.06 -16.69 -16.14
C GLU A 99 1.20 -15.81 -14.88
N GLU A 100 2.04 -14.76 -14.94
CA GLU A 100 2.22 -13.81 -13.83
C GLU A 100 0.92 -13.07 -13.47
N GLU A 101 0.05 -12.78 -14.44
CA GLU A 101 -1.25 -12.15 -14.21
C GLU A 101 -2.23 -13.12 -13.56
N ALA A 102 -2.30 -14.37 -14.03
CA ALA A 102 -3.15 -15.40 -13.43
C ALA A 102 -2.75 -15.71 -11.97
N GLU A 103 -1.44 -15.82 -11.69
CA GLU A 103 -0.93 -16.01 -10.33
C GLU A 103 -1.28 -14.84 -9.40
N LYS A 104 -1.19 -13.59 -9.91
CA LYS A 104 -1.59 -12.41 -9.13
C LYS A 104 -3.09 -12.37 -8.87
N GLU A 105 -3.91 -12.63 -9.88
CA GLU A 105 -5.37 -12.62 -9.76
C GLU A 105 -5.83 -13.64 -8.73
N THR A 106 -5.33 -14.88 -8.83
CA THR A 106 -5.62 -15.94 -7.84
C THR A 106 -5.20 -15.55 -6.42
N ALA A 107 -3.99 -15.00 -6.24
CA ALA A 107 -3.52 -14.54 -4.93
C ALA A 107 -4.37 -13.37 -4.37
N GLU A 108 -4.77 -12.42 -5.22
CA GLU A 108 -5.64 -11.30 -4.85
C GLU A 108 -7.04 -11.76 -4.47
N GLU A 109 -7.61 -12.73 -5.20
CA GLU A 109 -8.89 -13.34 -4.86
C GLU A 109 -8.85 -14.04 -3.51
N GLU A 110 -7.82 -14.86 -3.27
CA GLU A 110 -7.64 -15.53 -1.99
C GLU A 110 -7.50 -14.53 -0.85
N PHE A 111 -6.72 -13.47 -1.06
CA PHE A 111 -6.53 -12.43 -0.07
C PHE A 111 -7.84 -11.69 0.24
N ARG A 112 -8.61 -11.34 -0.79
CA ARG A 112 -9.92 -10.70 -0.65
C ARG A 112 -10.90 -11.60 0.10
N ARG A 113 -10.97 -12.89 -0.24
CA ARG A 113 -11.79 -13.89 0.47
C ARG A 113 -11.42 -13.97 1.95
N LYS A 114 -10.12 -14.04 2.28
CA LYS A 114 -9.61 -14.07 3.67
C LYS A 114 -10.00 -12.81 4.45
N ILE A 115 -9.94 -11.63 3.83
CA ILE A 115 -10.37 -10.37 4.46
C ILE A 115 -11.87 -10.40 4.74
N GLU A 116 -12.68 -10.77 3.75
CA GLU A 116 -14.13 -10.81 3.91
C GLU A 116 -14.56 -11.79 5.01
N GLU A 117 -13.95 -12.99 5.07
CA GLU A 117 -14.22 -13.97 6.11
C GLU A 117 -13.86 -13.44 7.50
N ARG A 118 -12.70 -12.79 7.63
CA ARG A 118 -12.27 -12.16 8.88
C ARG A 118 -13.25 -11.08 9.30
N ASP A 119 -13.66 -10.23 8.37
CA ASP A 119 -14.54 -9.10 8.66
C ASP A 119 -15.95 -9.59 9.03
N ARG A 120 -16.51 -10.58 8.32
CA ARG A 120 -17.76 -11.27 8.71
C ARG A 120 -17.66 -11.87 10.12
N ALA A 121 -16.58 -12.58 10.43
CA ALA A 121 -16.39 -13.18 11.76
C ALA A 121 -16.29 -12.13 12.88
N LEU A 122 -15.67 -10.97 12.60
CA LEU A 122 -15.61 -9.84 13.54
C LEU A 122 -16.99 -9.19 13.71
N GLU A 123 -17.74 -9.01 12.63
CA GLU A 123 -19.09 -8.47 12.65
C GLU A 123 -20.06 -9.35 13.43
N GLU A 124 -20.02 -10.67 13.24
CA GLU A 124 -20.84 -11.61 14.00
C GLU A 124 -20.54 -11.54 15.51
N LYS A 125 -19.26 -11.50 15.87
CA LYS A 125 -18.84 -11.36 17.28
C LYS A 125 -19.29 -10.01 17.85
N ALA A 126 -19.17 -8.93 17.07
CA ALA A 126 -19.61 -7.60 17.46
C ALA A 126 -21.14 -7.52 17.61
N ALA A 127 -21.90 -8.12 16.68
CA ALA A 127 -23.36 -8.19 16.70
C ALA A 127 -23.86 -8.95 17.94
N LYS A 128 -23.32 -10.15 18.21
CA LYS A 128 -23.66 -10.94 19.41
C LYS A 128 -23.40 -10.14 20.70
N LYS A 129 -22.28 -9.42 20.80
CA LYS A 129 -21.96 -8.55 21.96
C LYS A 129 -22.90 -7.33 22.03
N ARG A 130 -23.24 -6.73 20.89
CA ARG A 130 -24.16 -5.58 20.78
C ARG A 130 -25.56 -5.97 21.22
N GLU A 131 -26.08 -7.11 20.79
CA GLU A 131 -27.39 -7.63 21.20
C GLU A 131 -27.45 -7.93 22.71
N LYS A 132 -26.40 -8.54 23.29
CA LYS A 132 -26.31 -8.72 24.74
C LYS A 132 -26.35 -7.38 25.50
N ARG A 133 -25.66 -6.35 25.00
CA ARG A 133 -25.69 -5.00 25.60
C ARG A 133 -27.06 -4.33 25.47
N LYS A 134 -27.73 -4.45 24.32
CA LYS A 134 -29.09 -3.92 24.11
C LYS A 134 -30.09 -4.56 25.10
N LYS A 135 -30.11 -5.89 25.20
CA LYS A 135 -30.96 -6.62 26.16
C LYS A 135 -30.72 -6.16 27.60
N LYS A 136 -29.45 -6.05 28.03
CA LYS A 136 -29.11 -5.51 29.36
C LYS A 136 -29.60 -4.07 29.56
N LYS A 137 -29.43 -3.19 28.56
CA LYS A 137 -29.89 -1.80 28.61
C LYS A 137 -31.42 -1.71 28.71
N GLU A 138 -32.16 -2.57 28.01
CA GLU A 138 -33.61 -2.66 28.10
C GLU A 138 -34.09 -3.15 29.47
N LEU A 139 -33.46 -4.19 30.03
CA LEU A 139 -33.76 -4.68 31.37
C LEU A 139 -33.51 -3.59 32.43
N LEU A 140 -32.38 -2.88 32.36
CA LEU A 140 -32.08 -1.77 33.26
C LEU A 140 -33.09 -0.61 33.12
N LYS A 141 -33.53 -0.29 31.90
CA LYS A 141 -34.60 0.71 31.69
C LYS A 141 -35.92 0.25 32.30
N LYS A 142 -36.32 -1.02 32.14
CA LYS A 142 -37.53 -1.59 32.74
C LYS A 142 -37.46 -1.59 34.27
N ALA A 143 -36.32 -1.97 34.85
CA ALA A 143 -36.09 -1.94 36.30
C ALA A 143 -36.17 -0.51 36.86
N LYS A 144 -35.55 0.48 36.19
CA LYS A 144 -35.65 1.90 36.59
C LYS A 144 -37.08 2.43 36.52
N ARG A 145 -37.87 2.04 35.52
CA ARG A 145 -39.30 2.39 35.43
C ARG A 145 -40.11 1.80 36.58
N LYS A 146 -39.87 0.52 36.93
CA LYS A 146 -40.51 -0.12 38.10
C LYS A 146 -40.11 0.55 39.42
N LYS A 147 -38.83 0.88 39.61
CA LYS A 147 -38.32 1.54 40.83
C LYS A 147 -38.80 2.99 41.00
N LYS A 148 -39.17 3.68 39.90
CA LYS A 148 -39.84 5.00 39.93
C LYS A 148 -41.34 4.92 40.25
N GLY A 149 -41.94 3.73 40.22
CA GLY A 149 -43.37 3.50 40.46
C GLY A 149 -43.71 2.71 41.73
N GLY A 150 -42.72 2.27 42.51
CA GLY A 150 -42.94 1.55 43.76
C GLY A 150 -41.67 1.50 44.60
N GLY A 151 -41.74 2.02 45.82
CA GLY A 151 -40.65 2.01 46.78
C GLY A 151 -40.34 0.59 47.30
N GLY A 152 -39.06 0.36 47.61
CA GLY A 152 -38.60 -0.80 48.38
C GLY A 152 -38.08 -1.98 47.56
N GLN A 153 -36.75 -2.00 47.32
CA GLN A 153 -35.93 -3.22 47.25
C GLN A 153 -34.45 -2.80 47.05
N GLU A 154 -33.71 -2.79 48.17
CA GLU A 154 -32.28 -2.42 48.26
C GLU A 154 -31.33 -3.63 48.19
N SER A 155 -31.83 -4.84 48.40
CA SER A 155 -31.01 -6.06 48.46
C SER A 155 -30.46 -6.50 47.10
N ASP A 156 -31.27 -6.46 46.05
CA ASP A 156 -30.94 -6.99 44.71
C ASP A 156 -29.90 -6.11 43.96
N THR A 157 -29.80 -4.82 44.32
CA THR A 157 -28.82 -3.90 43.73
C THR A 157 -27.38 -4.11 44.21
N ARG A 158 -27.18 -4.81 45.33
CA ARG A 158 -25.85 -4.99 45.95
C ARG A 158 -25.06 -6.15 45.33
N GLU A 159 -25.74 -7.19 44.84
CA GLU A 159 -25.10 -8.33 44.16
C GLU A 159 -24.69 -8.01 42.71
N LEU A 160 -25.52 -7.26 41.98
CA LEU A 160 -25.18 -6.80 40.62
C LEU A 160 -23.94 -5.88 40.59
N ARG A 161 -23.75 -5.05 41.62
CA ARG A 161 -22.54 -4.22 41.78
C ARG A 161 -21.28 -5.05 42.01
N LYS A 162 -21.35 -6.15 42.78
CA LYS A 162 -20.20 -7.05 42.97
C LYS A 162 -19.78 -7.72 41.66
N GLY A 163 -20.75 -8.14 40.84
CA GLY A 163 -20.49 -8.71 39.51
C GLY A 163 -19.87 -7.71 38.52
N GLU A 164 -20.33 -6.45 38.51
CA GLU A 164 -19.75 -5.41 37.66
C GLU A 164 -18.30 -5.05 38.07
N VAL A 165 -18.01 -5.00 39.38
CA VAL A 165 -16.65 -4.75 39.89
C VAL A 165 -15.72 -5.93 39.57
N ALA A 166 -16.19 -7.18 39.66
CA ALA A 166 -15.41 -8.35 39.28
C ALA A 166 -15.09 -8.37 37.78
N VAL A 167 -16.05 -8.02 36.92
CA VAL A 167 -15.82 -7.91 35.47
C VAL A 167 -14.86 -6.76 35.14
N ALA A 168 -14.96 -5.62 35.83
CA ALA A 168 -14.01 -4.52 35.68
C ALA A 168 -12.59 -4.90 36.13
N PHE A 169 -12.47 -5.66 37.23
CA PHE A 169 -11.18 -6.17 37.72
C PHE A 169 -10.53 -7.14 36.73
N VAL A 170 -11.28 -8.11 36.20
CA VAL A 170 -10.76 -9.06 35.19
C VAL A 170 -10.33 -8.36 33.90
N VAL A 171 -11.13 -7.39 33.42
CA VAL A 171 -10.79 -6.61 32.22
C VAL A 171 -9.57 -5.71 32.46
N ALA A 172 -9.43 -5.10 33.64
CA ALA A 172 -8.25 -4.32 34.01
C ALA A 172 -7.00 -5.23 34.11
N HIS A 173 -7.12 -6.39 34.75
CA HIS A 173 -6.03 -7.35 34.87
C HIS A 173 -5.56 -7.86 33.50
N GLN A 174 -6.48 -8.12 32.58
CA GLN A 174 -6.14 -8.57 31.23
C GLN A 174 -5.55 -7.45 30.34
N ARG A 175 -5.84 -6.18 30.65
CA ARG A 175 -5.32 -5.00 29.93
C ARG A 175 -3.99 -4.49 30.50
N TYR A 176 -3.72 -4.70 31.78
CA TYR A 176 -2.51 -4.23 32.47
C TYR A 176 -1.55 -5.37 32.90
N GLY A 177 -1.96 -6.63 32.87
CA GLY A 177 -1.19 -7.78 33.35
C GLY A 177 -0.30 -8.50 32.32
N LEU A 178 -0.15 -7.97 31.10
CA LEU A 178 0.66 -8.56 30.03
C LEU A 178 1.99 -7.84 29.77
N HIS A 179 2.39 -6.92 30.66
CA HIS A 179 3.56 -6.07 30.48
C HIS A 179 4.78 -6.41 31.35
N GLN A 180 4.72 -7.43 32.22
CA GLN A 180 5.86 -7.81 33.07
C GLN A 180 6.69 -8.99 32.53
N ASP A 181 6.11 -9.92 31.75
CA ASP A 181 6.81 -11.18 31.43
C ASP A 181 7.50 -11.24 30.05
N ARG A 182 7.28 -10.26 29.15
CA ARG A 182 7.98 -10.22 27.85
C ARG A 182 9.39 -9.63 27.91
N ALA A 183 9.72 -8.89 28.97
CA ALA A 183 11.05 -8.34 29.17
C ALA A 183 12.06 -9.39 29.68
N ALA A 184 11.59 -10.48 30.30
CA ALA A 184 12.46 -11.53 30.85
C ALA A 184 12.95 -12.55 29.80
N GLN A 185 12.25 -12.71 28.67
CA GLN A 185 12.58 -13.72 27.65
C GLN A 185 13.49 -13.22 26.50
N ARG A 186 13.89 -11.94 26.51
CA ARG A 186 14.82 -11.36 25.52
C ARG A 186 16.26 -11.21 26.02
N ARG A 187 16.63 -11.91 27.11
CA ARG A 187 17.97 -11.86 27.71
C ARG A 187 18.74 -13.19 27.67
N LEU A 188 18.31 -14.13 26.84
CA LEU A 188 18.93 -15.46 26.69
C LEU A 188 19.04 -15.92 25.22
N LEU A 189 19.36 -14.98 24.32
CA LEU A 189 19.97 -15.25 23.01
C LEU A 189 21.01 -14.17 22.75
#